data_AF-A0A7C5LDI9-F1
#
_entry.id   AF-A0A7C5LDI9-F1
#
_cell.length_a   1.000
_cell.length_b   1.000
_cell.length_c   1.000
_cell.angle_alpha   90.00
_cell.angle_beta   90.00
_cell.angle_gamma   90.00
#
_symmetry.space_group_name_H-M   'P 1'
#
loop_
_entity.id
_entity.type
_entity.pdbx_description
1 polymer ?
#
loop_
_entity_poly.entity_id
_entity_poly.type
_entity_poly.pdbx_seq_one_letter_code
_entity_poly.pdbx_strand_id
1 'polypeptide(L)'
;MVKTYINHLPIFILFLSLTVCGNGEEKGDGGEGEDADIFDQFQDPVEDEIPHRPPPSGVDILVVVDNSGSMAQEQDMLKEAFPNLIRELLNPPIDPATGTRDYPPVKDLHIGVVSTDLGVAGYSVPSCEKNPLVGDDAILQHIPRLPDCDPAYDSYLHYTLPQGEEPNSEVIEDLAKDFG
;
A
#
# COMPACT_ATOMS: atom_id res chain seq x y z
N MET A 1 -21.51 -25.95 20.19
CA MET A 1 -20.39 -26.49 19.39
C MET A 1 -20.04 -25.44 18.34
N VAL A 2 -18.75 -25.18 18.21
CA VAL A 2 -18.06 -24.00 17.66
C VAL A 2 -18.58 -23.55 16.28
N LYS A 3 -19.03 -22.28 16.19
CA LYS A 3 -19.15 -21.56 14.91
C LYS A 3 -17.81 -20.86 14.68
N THR A 4 -17.01 -21.41 13.80
CA THR A 4 -15.74 -20.81 13.35
C THR A 4 -16.07 -19.60 12.49
N TYR A 5 -15.90 -18.39 13.03
CA TYR A 5 -15.93 -17.16 12.26
C TYR A 5 -14.52 -16.89 11.73
N ILE A 6 -14.34 -17.08 10.42
CA ILE A 6 -13.14 -16.65 9.71
C ILE A 6 -13.26 -15.14 9.54
N ASN A 7 -12.47 -14.40 10.33
CA ASN A 7 -12.32 -12.96 10.20
C ASN A 7 -11.59 -12.66 8.88
N HIS A 8 -12.32 -12.20 7.87
CA HIS A 8 -11.71 -11.58 6.69
C HIS A 8 -11.21 -10.18 7.08
N LEU A 9 -9.91 -10.07 7.40
CA LEU A 9 -9.20 -8.79 7.23
C LEU A 9 -9.08 -8.52 5.72
N PRO A 10 -9.39 -7.32 5.23
CA PRO A 10 -9.02 -6.91 3.89
C PRO A 10 -7.50 -6.69 3.87
N ILE A 11 -6.77 -7.72 3.48
CA ILE A 11 -5.35 -7.62 3.12
C ILE A 11 -5.30 -6.85 1.80
N PHE A 12 -5.02 -5.55 1.87
CA PHE A 12 -4.81 -4.70 0.70
C PHE A 12 -3.39 -4.96 0.19
N ILE A 13 -3.22 -5.95 -0.69
CA ILE A 13 -1.96 -6.13 -1.41
C ILE A 13 -2.00 -5.20 -2.62
N LEU A 14 -1.24 -4.11 -2.53
CA LEU A 14 -1.00 -3.23 -3.67
C LEU A 14 -0.04 -3.93 -4.63
N PHE A 15 -0.58 -4.68 -5.61
CA PHE A 15 0.19 -5.13 -6.76
C PHE A 15 0.33 -3.96 -7.74
N LEU A 16 1.44 -3.23 -7.68
CA LEU A 16 1.80 -2.26 -8.71
C LEU A 16 2.36 -2.99 -9.93
N SER A 17 1.47 -3.57 -10.74
CA SER A 17 1.82 -4.03 -12.09
C SER A 17 1.54 -2.91 -13.08
N LEU A 18 2.50 -2.02 -13.30
CA LEU A 18 2.47 -1.08 -14.41
C LEU A 18 2.80 -1.84 -15.71
N THR A 19 1.78 -2.25 -16.45
CA THR A 19 1.94 -2.56 -17.88
C THR A 19 1.78 -1.26 -18.66
N VAL A 20 2.90 -0.62 -19.00
CA VAL A 20 2.96 0.37 -20.09
C VAL A 20 3.28 -0.38 -21.38
N CYS A 21 2.32 -0.42 -22.30
CA CYS A 21 2.60 -0.54 -23.73
C CYS A 21 1.83 0.55 -24.47
N GLY A 22 2.56 1.47 -25.09
CA GLY A 22 2.00 2.58 -25.86
C GLY A 22 1.69 2.25 -27.33
N ASN A 23 0.91 3.18 -27.90
CA ASN A 23 0.70 3.56 -29.30
C ASN A 23 -0.07 2.63 -30.25
N GLY A 24 -1.31 3.04 -30.52
CA GLY A 24 -2.10 2.64 -31.70
C GLY A 24 -3.29 3.58 -31.87
N GLU A 25 -3.20 4.50 -32.83
CA GLU A 25 -4.24 5.44 -33.23
C GLU A 25 -5.28 4.69 -34.09
N GLU A 26 -6.50 4.49 -33.59
CA GLU A 26 -7.62 4.00 -34.41
C GLU A 26 -8.84 4.91 -34.25
N LYS A 27 -9.13 5.64 -35.34
CA LYS A 27 -10.44 6.24 -35.62
C LYS A 27 -11.43 5.10 -35.90
N GLY A 28 -12.45 4.97 -35.07
CA GLY A 28 -13.61 4.11 -35.28
C GLY A 28 -14.88 4.93 -35.43
N ASP A 29 -15.56 4.73 -36.55
CA ASP A 29 -16.75 5.40 -37.08
C ASP A 29 -18.04 5.11 -36.27
N GLY A 30 -19.00 6.02 -36.36
CA GLY A 30 -20.27 5.96 -35.65
C GLY A 30 -21.24 4.93 -36.23
N GLY A 31 -22.03 4.33 -35.34
CA GLY A 31 -23.19 3.53 -35.70
C GLY A 31 -24.21 3.56 -34.56
N GLU A 32 -25.29 4.31 -34.75
CA GLU A 32 -26.48 4.27 -33.90
C GLU A 32 -27.16 2.91 -34.06
N GLY A 33 -27.31 2.20 -32.94
CA GLY A 33 -28.12 1.00 -32.80
C GLY A 33 -28.97 1.16 -31.56
N GLU A 34 -30.26 1.41 -31.75
CA GLU A 34 -31.28 1.47 -30.72
C GLU A 34 -31.55 0.04 -30.21
N ASP A 35 -31.07 -0.28 -29.01
CA ASP A 35 -31.57 -1.42 -28.23
C ASP A 35 -31.92 -0.91 -26.83
N ALA A 36 -33.03 -0.18 -26.76
CA ALA A 36 -33.67 0.17 -25.50
C ALA A 36 -34.34 -1.07 -24.88
N ASP A 37 -34.34 -1.10 -23.54
CA ASP A 37 -35.30 -1.80 -22.69
C ASP A 37 -35.02 -3.25 -22.23
N ILE A 38 -33.84 -3.56 -21.66
CA ILE A 38 -33.69 -4.67 -20.68
C ILE A 38 -32.65 -4.35 -19.58
N PHE A 39 -32.70 -3.18 -18.94
CA PHE A 39 -31.85 -2.91 -17.76
C PHE A 39 -32.54 -2.15 -16.62
N ASP A 40 -33.88 -2.00 -16.66
CA ASP A 40 -34.62 -1.18 -15.68
C ASP A 40 -35.47 -2.01 -14.69
N GLN A 41 -35.11 -3.27 -14.42
CA GLN A 41 -35.83 -4.10 -13.43
C GLN A 41 -34.96 -4.75 -12.34
N PHE A 42 -33.67 -4.42 -12.28
CA PHE A 42 -32.90 -4.64 -11.07
C PHE A 42 -32.91 -3.34 -10.26
N GLN A 43 -34.06 -3.07 -9.64
CA GLN A 43 -34.09 -2.12 -8.53
C GLN A 43 -33.26 -2.78 -7.42
N ASP A 44 -32.06 -2.27 -7.19
CA ASP A 44 -31.24 -2.71 -6.05
C ASP A 44 -32.13 -2.64 -4.79
N PRO A 45 -32.35 -3.78 -4.10
CA PRO A 45 -33.16 -3.78 -2.90
C PRO A 45 -32.51 -2.81 -1.93
N VAL A 46 -33.33 -1.84 -1.48
CA VAL A 46 -33.07 -0.85 -0.43
C VAL A 46 -31.89 -1.30 0.42
N GLU A 47 -30.80 -0.52 0.39
CA GLU A 47 -29.66 -0.69 1.28
C GLU A 47 -30.19 -0.72 2.72
N ASP A 48 -30.47 -1.93 3.22
CA ASP A 48 -30.62 -2.20 4.64
C ASP A 48 -29.34 -1.65 5.24
N GLU A 49 -29.44 -0.58 6.02
CA GLU A 49 -28.31 0.15 6.59
C GLU A 49 -27.31 -0.88 7.16
N ILE A 50 -26.27 -1.20 6.40
CA ILE A 50 -25.19 -2.03 6.90
C ILE A 50 -24.67 -1.24 8.10
N PRO A 51 -24.70 -1.79 9.33
CA PRO A 51 -24.31 -1.04 10.51
C PRO A 51 -22.96 -0.41 10.21
N HIS A 52 -22.95 0.92 10.15
CA HIS A 52 -21.81 1.69 9.67
C HIS A 52 -20.67 1.39 10.63
N ARG A 53 -19.78 0.47 10.22
CA ARG A 53 -18.64 0.09 11.04
C ARG A 53 -17.84 1.38 11.23
N PRO A 54 -17.55 1.79 12.48
CA PRO A 54 -16.68 2.93 12.67
C PRO A 54 -15.39 2.67 11.87
N PRO A 55 -14.90 3.66 11.11
CA PRO A 55 -13.72 3.48 10.29
C PRO A 55 -12.60 2.89 11.15
N PRO A 56 -11.88 1.88 10.66
CA PRO A 56 -10.85 1.22 11.45
C PRO A 56 -9.82 2.28 11.88
N SER A 57 -9.57 2.36 13.19
CA SER A 57 -8.58 3.30 13.74
C SER A 57 -7.15 2.84 13.52
N GLY A 58 -6.96 1.58 13.11
CA GLY A 58 -5.67 0.97 12.87
C GLY A 58 -5.54 0.42 11.45
N VAL A 59 -4.34 0.51 10.89
CA VAL A 59 -3.98 0.07 9.54
C VAL A 59 -2.64 -0.67 9.57
N ASP A 60 -2.61 -1.84 8.95
CA ASP A 60 -1.38 -2.60 8.71
C ASP A 60 -1.08 -2.60 7.20
N ILE A 61 0.11 -2.18 6.82
CA ILE A 61 0.58 -2.13 5.43
C ILE A 61 1.76 -3.09 5.28
N LEU A 62 1.67 -4.01 4.32
CA LEU A 62 2.79 -4.84 3.90
C LEU A 62 3.24 -4.39 2.52
N VAL A 63 4.43 -3.80 2.44
CA VAL A 63 5.06 -3.42 1.18
C VAL A 63 5.86 -4.60 0.66
N VAL A 64 5.45 -5.14 -0.48
CA VAL A 64 6.17 -6.21 -1.18
C VAL A 64 6.94 -5.58 -2.33
N VAL A 65 8.27 -5.54 -2.22
CA VAL A 65 9.14 -4.88 -3.21
C VAL A 65 9.66 -5.91 -4.21
N ASP A 66 9.36 -5.70 -5.49
CA ASP A 66 9.96 -6.50 -6.57
C ASP A 66 11.44 -6.11 -6.76
N ASN A 67 12.34 -7.08 -6.56
CA ASN A 67 13.78 -6.93 -6.69
C ASN A 67 14.29 -6.99 -8.15
N SER A 68 13.41 -7.13 -9.13
CA SER A 68 13.79 -7.17 -10.53
C SER A 68 14.49 -5.88 -10.97
N GLY A 69 15.52 -6.01 -11.82
CA GLY A 69 16.29 -4.85 -12.29
C GLY A 69 15.45 -3.83 -13.09
N SER A 70 14.31 -4.25 -13.66
CA SER A 70 13.35 -3.38 -14.35
C SER A 70 12.55 -2.48 -13.42
N MET A 71 12.45 -2.81 -12.12
CA MET A 71 11.67 -2.06 -11.13
C MET A 71 12.51 -1.05 -10.34
N ALA A 72 13.77 -0.86 -10.71
CA ALA A 72 14.69 0.00 -9.95
C ALA A 72 14.22 1.46 -9.88
N GLN A 73 13.66 1.98 -10.98
CA GLN A 73 13.19 3.37 -11.04
C GLN A 73 11.95 3.56 -10.16
N GLU A 74 11.06 2.58 -10.15
CA GLU A 74 9.84 2.55 -9.35
C GLU A 74 10.16 2.44 -7.86
N GLN A 75 11.21 1.71 -7.49
CA GLN A 75 11.70 1.68 -6.10
C GLN A 75 12.20 3.05 -5.64
N ASP A 76 12.89 3.79 -6.50
CA ASP A 76 13.33 5.15 -6.17
C ASP A 76 12.15 6.11 -6.05
N MET A 77 11.17 6.03 -6.96
CA MET A 77 9.91 6.78 -6.83
C MET A 77 9.13 6.40 -5.57
N LEU A 78 9.11 5.12 -5.19
CA LEU A 78 8.45 4.67 -3.97
C LEU A 78 9.08 5.30 -2.74
N LYS A 79 10.42 5.37 -2.65
CA LYS A 79 11.13 6.05 -1.55
C LYS A 79 10.74 7.52 -1.48
N GLU A 80 10.69 8.22 -2.61
CA GLU A 80 10.31 9.63 -2.67
C GLU A 80 8.85 9.88 -2.28
N ALA A 81 7.94 8.96 -2.64
CA ALA A 81 6.51 9.08 -2.36
C ALA A 81 6.14 8.66 -0.92
N PHE A 82 6.95 7.80 -0.29
CA PHE A 82 6.65 7.21 1.00
C PHE A 82 6.38 8.25 2.11
N PRO A 83 7.20 9.32 2.24
CA PRO A 83 6.91 10.40 3.18
C PRO A 83 5.50 10.99 3.04
N ASN A 84 5.03 11.17 1.80
CA ASN A 84 3.70 11.73 1.55
C ASN A 84 2.59 10.74 1.89
N LEU A 85 2.80 9.44 1.65
CA LEU A 85 1.87 8.39 2.08
C LEU A 85 1.66 8.43 3.60
N ILE A 86 2.74 8.52 4.38
CA ILE A 86 2.66 8.60 5.86
C ILE A 86 1.92 9.87 6.30
N ARG A 87 2.22 11.01 5.68
CA ARG A 87 1.55 12.28 5.99
C ARG A 87 0.05 12.23 5.74
N GLU A 88 -0.37 11.72 4.60
CA GLU A 88 -1.80 11.62 4.23
C GLU A 88 -2.55 10.67 5.19
N LEU A 89 -1.96 9.53 5.56
CA LEU A 89 -2.59 8.58 6.48
C LEU A 89 -2.72 9.14 7.91
N LEU A 90 -1.69 9.82 8.41
CA LEU A 90 -1.66 10.29 9.80
C LEU A 90 -2.28 11.68 9.97
N ASN A 91 -2.20 12.56 8.97
CA ASN A 91 -2.76 13.90 9.01
C ASN A 91 -3.48 14.25 7.69
N PRO A 92 -4.68 13.70 7.48
CA PRO A 92 -5.48 13.94 6.28
C PRO A 92 -5.76 15.44 6.07
N PRO A 93 -5.81 15.90 4.81
CA PRO A 93 -6.13 17.29 4.50
C PRO A 93 -7.52 17.66 5.00
N ILE A 94 -7.68 18.96 5.32
CA ILE A 94 -8.95 19.55 5.73
C ILE A 94 -9.59 20.17 4.50
N ASP A 95 -10.81 19.74 4.19
CA ASP A 95 -11.60 20.37 3.13
C ASP A 95 -11.93 21.82 3.53
N PRO A 96 -11.52 22.81 2.73
CA PRO A 96 -11.74 24.22 3.04
C PRO A 96 -13.22 24.63 3.00
N ALA A 97 -14.10 23.88 2.33
CA ALA A 97 -15.53 24.15 2.25
C ALA A 97 -16.28 23.67 3.49
N THR A 98 -15.90 22.51 4.04
CA THR A 98 -16.58 21.90 5.20
C THR A 98 -15.85 22.17 6.51
N GLY A 99 -14.55 22.47 6.47
CA GLY A 99 -13.69 22.60 7.65
C GLY A 99 -13.42 21.27 8.35
N THR A 100 -13.77 20.15 7.71
CA THR A 100 -13.56 18.79 8.24
C THR A 100 -12.47 18.07 7.45
N ARG A 101 -11.78 17.12 8.09
CA ARG A 101 -10.85 16.24 7.39
C ARG A 101 -11.58 15.40 6.37
N ASP A 102 -10.96 15.16 5.22
CA ASP A 102 -11.51 14.34 4.14
C ASP A 102 -11.79 12.90 4.62
N TYR A 103 -10.95 12.42 5.54
CA TYR A 103 -11.09 11.12 6.19
C TYR A 103 -10.50 11.16 7.62
N PRO A 104 -10.89 10.23 8.52
CA PRO A 104 -10.31 10.18 9.87
C PRO A 104 -8.82 9.79 9.81
N PRO A 105 -7.97 10.42 10.66
CA PRO A 105 -6.57 10.06 10.74
C PRO A 105 -6.39 8.63 11.28
N VAL A 106 -5.39 7.93 10.76
CA VAL A 106 -4.95 6.64 11.30
C VAL A 106 -4.30 6.86 12.66
N LYS A 107 -4.76 6.11 13.66
CA LYS A 107 -4.30 6.22 15.05
C LYS A 107 -3.35 5.10 15.44
N ASP A 108 -3.30 4.03 14.66
CA ASP A 108 -2.41 2.88 14.87
C ASP A 108 -1.93 2.40 13.51
N LEU A 109 -0.65 2.51 13.22
CA LEU A 109 -0.08 2.22 11.91
C LEU A 109 1.08 1.24 12.07
N HIS A 110 1.02 0.12 11.36
CA HIS A 110 2.13 -0.79 11.21
C HIS A 110 2.53 -0.90 9.73
N ILE A 111 3.83 -0.83 9.45
CA ILE A 111 4.35 -1.01 8.10
C ILE A 111 5.51 -1.99 8.10
N GLY A 112 5.31 -3.12 7.42
CA GLY A 112 6.36 -4.09 7.14
C GLY A 112 6.82 -4.00 5.68
N VAL A 113 8.11 -4.28 5.46
CA VAL A 113 8.69 -4.39 4.11
C VAL A 113 9.23 -5.79 3.91
N VAL A 114 8.90 -6.42 2.79
CA VAL A 114 9.49 -7.67 2.33
C VAL A 114 9.93 -7.52 0.88
N SER A 115 10.96 -8.27 0.47
CA SER A 115 11.37 -8.32 -0.94
C SER A 115 10.86 -9.61 -1.58
N THR A 116 10.83 -9.62 -2.92
CA THR A 116 10.60 -10.83 -3.72
C THR A 116 11.85 -11.71 -3.87
N ASP A 117 12.97 -11.36 -3.23
CA ASP A 117 14.20 -12.14 -3.31
C ASP A 117 14.08 -13.42 -2.48
N LEU A 118 13.94 -14.56 -3.15
CA LEU A 118 14.01 -15.89 -2.52
C LEU A 118 15.38 -16.55 -2.75
N GLY A 119 16.29 -15.86 -3.44
CA GLY A 119 17.52 -16.44 -3.94
C GLY A 119 17.27 -17.41 -5.11
N VAL A 120 18.36 -17.97 -5.64
CA VAL A 120 18.31 -18.91 -6.77
C VAL A 120 18.89 -20.27 -6.41
N ALA A 121 18.88 -20.64 -5.12
CA ALA A 121 19.28 -21.95 -4.60
C ALA A 121 20.62 -22.49 -5.16
N GLY A 122 21.59 -21.60 -5.41
CA GLY A 122 22.92 -21.94 -5.92
C GLY A 122 23.03 -22.06 -7.45
N TYR A 123 21.97 -21.77 -8.20
CA TYR A 123 22.05 -21.67 -9.66
C TYR A 123 22.67 -20.35 -10.09
N SER A 124 23.51 -20.38 -11.12
CA SER A 124 24.05 -19.15 -11.73
C SER A 124 23.04 -18.61 -12.73
N VAL A 125 22.38 -17.52 -12.35
CA VAL A 125 21.48 -16.76 -13.23
C VAL A 125 22.13 -15.39 -13.49
N PRO A 126 22.34 -14.98 -14.75
CA PRO A 126 23.04 -13.73 -15.07
C PRO A 126 22.47 -12.46 -14.41
N SER A 127 21.20 -12.49 -14.01
CA SER A 127 20.52 -11.39 -13.32
C SER A 127 20.62 -11.43 -11.78
N CYS A 128 21.12 -12.52 -11.19
CA CYS A 128 21.08 -12.79 -9.74
C CYS A 128 22.46 -13.13 -9.15
N GLU A 129 23.53 -12.68 -9.79
CA GLU A 129 24.91 -13.13 -9.50
C GLU A 129 25.45 -12.65 -8.14
N LYS A 130 24.86 -11.61 -7.54
CA LYS A 130 25.37 -11.01 -6.30
C LYS A 130 25.15 -11.86 -5.05
N ASN A 131 24.15 -12.73 -5.02
CA ASN A 131 23.93 -13.66 -3.89
C ASN A 131 23.07 -14.88 -4.29
N PRO A 132 23.60 -15.82 -5.09
CA PRO A 132 22.78 -16.88 -5.66
C PRO A 132 22.29 -17.93 -4.66
N LEU A 133 22.85 -17.95 -3.45
CA LEU A 133 22.60 -19.00 -2.45
C LEU A 133 21.51 -18.63 -1.44
N VAL A 134 21.38 -17.35 -1.07
CA VAL A 134 20.50 -16.89 0.01
C VAL A 134 19.80 -15.61 -0.43
N GLY A 135 18.48 -15.65 -0.52
CA GLY A 135 17.64 -14.46 -0.67
C GLY A 135 17.19 -13.92 0.68
N ASP A 136 16.10 -13.16 0.64
CA ASP A 136 15.47 -12.52 1.78
C ASP A 136 14.33 -13.35 2.39
N ASP A 137 13.92 -14.43 1.70
CA ASP A 137 12.98 -15.45 2.16
C ASP A 137 11.64 -14.90 2.68
N ALA A 138 11.21 -13.75 2.12
CA ALA A 138 10.03 -12.99 2.56
C ALA A 138 10.05 -12.62 4.07
N ILE A 139 11.24 -12.54 4.66
CA ILE A 139 11.43 -12.06 6.03
C ILE A 139 11.34 -10.53 6.05
N LEU A 140 10.71 -10.00 7.10
CA LEU A 140 10.60 -8.56 7.31
C LEU A 140 11.99 -7.89 7.33
N GLN A 141 12.15 -6.96 6.40
CA GLN A 141 13.37 -6.20 6.22
C GLN A 141 13.47 -5.15 7.32
N HIS A 142 14.53 -5.25 8.11
CA HIS A 142 14.81 -4.36 9.24
C HIS A 142 16.31 -4.06 9.39
N ILE A 143 17.12 -4.58 8.46
CA ILE A 143 18.56 -4.33 8.40
C ILE A 143 18.80 -3.56 7.10
N PRO A 144 19.33 -2.33 7.16
CA PRO A 144 19.54 -1.53 5.97
C PRO A 144 20.68 -2.10 5.11
N ARG A 145 20.56 -1.88 3.80
CA ARG A 145 21.57 -2.26 2.79
C ARG A 145 22.36 -1.06 2.26
N LEU A 146 22.00 0.14 2.70
CA LEU A 146 22.63 1.39 2.32
C LEU A 146 23.70 1.78 3.36
N PRO A 147 24.74 2.51 2.93
CA PRO A 147 25.67 3.14 3.87
C PRO A 147 24.95 4.24 4.68
N ASP A 148 25.48 4.55 5.85
CA ASP A 148 25.03 5.66 6.72
C ASP A 148 23.62 5.51 7.32
N CYS A 149 23.15 4.28 7.53
CA CYS A 149 21.96 3.97 8.31
C CYS A 149 22.31 3.36 9.68
N ASP A 150 21.37 3.38 10.62
CA ASP A 150 21.49 2.64 11.89
C ASP A 150 21.61 1.13 11.62
N PRO A 151 22.32 0.35 12.48
CA PRO A 151 22.67 -1.04 12.18
C PRO A 151 21.46 -1.99 12.11
N ALA A 152 20.34 -1.63 12.74
CA ALA A 152 19.08 -2.36 12.69
C ALA A 152 17.93 -1.45 13.15
N TYR A 153 16.76 -1.69 12.60
CA TYR A 153 15.49 -1.11 12.98
C TYR A 153 14.57 -2.20 13.56
N ASP A 154 13.41 -1.80 14.09
CA ASP A 154 12.36 -2.75 14.42
C ASP A 154 11.88 -3.49 13.17
N SER A 155 11.34 -4.70 13.33
CA SER A 155 10.87 -5.54 12.21
C SER A 155 9.78 -4.89 11.36
N TYR A 156 9.10 -3.89 11.89
CA TYR A 156 8.12 -3.08 11.19
C TYR A 156 8.12 -1.68 11.81
N LEU A 157 7.86 -0.68 10.98
CA LEU A 157 7.58 0.67 11.46
C LEU A 157 6.25 0.62 12.22
N HIS A 158 6.19 1.26 13.39
CA HIS A 158 4.97 1.37 14.14
C HIS A 158 4.73 2.79 14.64
N TYR A 159 3.48 3.21 14.64
CA TYR A 159 3.04 4.45 15.22
C TYR A 159 1.70 4.27 15.90
N THR A 160 1.57 4.74 17.14
CA THR A 160 0.31 4.77 17.85
C THR A 160 0.07 6.15 18.42
N LEU A 161 -1.06 6.75 18.10
CA LEU A 161 -1.50 8.04 18.62
C LEU A 161 -2.07 7.87 20.03
N PRO A 162 -1.53 8.58 21.04
CA PRO A 162 -2.09 8.54 22.39
C PRO A 162 -3.55 9.00 22.41
N GLN A 163 -4.34 8.41 23.31
CA GLN A 163 -5.77 8.66 23.36
C GLN A 163 -6.09 10.13 23.69
N GLY A 164 -6.81 10.81 22.79
CA GLY A 164 -7.24 12.20 22.97
C GLY A 164 -6.23 13.24 22.49
N GLU A 165 -5.14 12.82 21.87
CA GLU A 165 -4.18 13.70 21.21
C GLU A 165 -4.46 13.82 19.70
N GLU A 166 -3.89 14.86 19.09
CA GLU A 166 -3.87 15.04 17.64
C GLU A 166 -2.48 14.64 17.11
N PRO A 167 -2.38 14.19 15.85
CA PRO A 167 -1.11 13.80 15.24
C PRO A 167 -0.08 14.93 15.29
N ASN A 168 1.08 14.69 15.92
CA ASN A 168 2.17 15.65 15.98
C ASN A 168 2.93 15.68 14.65
N SER A 169 2.97 16.85 14.00
CA SER A 169 3.69 17.04 12.74
C SER A 169 5.16 16.68 12.82
N GLU A 170 5.84 16.91 13.95
CA GLU A 170 7.25 16.55 14.13
C GLU A 170 7.46 15.03 14.10
N VAL A 171 6.57 14.28 14.76
CA VAL A 171 6.61 12.81 14.78
C VAL A 171 6.33 12.23 13.39
N ILE A 172 5.39 12.83 12.66
CA ILE A 172 5.07 12.44 11.28
C ILE A 172 6.28 12.66 10.36
N GLU A 173 6.97 13.80 10.51
CA GLU A 173 8.17 14.11 9.73
C GLU A 173 9.33 13.16 10.05
N ASP A 174 9.50 12.75 11.31
CA ASP A 174 10.55 11.80 11.68
C ASP A 174 10.23 10.38 11.17
N LEU A 175 8.99 9.91 11.34
CA LEU A 175 8.54 8.63 10.75
C LEU A 175 8.68 8.59 9.23
N ALA A 176 8.46 9.73 8.57
CA ALA A 176 8.60 9.87 7.13
C ALA A 176 10.07 9.81 6.67
N LYS A 177 11.02 10.27 7.49
CA LYS A 177 12.46 10.22 7.18
C LYS A 177 13.03 8.81 7.27
N ASP A 178 12.56 7.99 8.21
CA ASP A 178 13.07 6.63 8.42
C ASP A 178 12.90 5.69 7.19
N PHE A 179 12.12 6.12 6.18
CA PHE A 179 11.90 5.38 4.94
C PHE A 179 12.64 5.92 3.71
N GLY A 180 13.25 7.12 3.80
CA GLY A 180 13.83 7.88 2.68
C GLY A 180 15.34 7.81 2.57
#